data_AF-A0A2T4CS54-F1
#
_entry.id   AF-A0A2T4CS54-F1
#
_cell.length_a   1.000
_cell.length_b   1.000
_cell.length_c   1.000
_cell.angle_alpha   90.00
_cell.angle_beta   90.00
_cell.angle_gamma   90.00
#
_symmetry.space_group_name_H-M   'P 1'
#
loop_
_entity.id
_entity.type
_entity.pdbx_description
1 polymer ?
#
loop_
_entity_poly.entity_id
_entity_poly.type
_entity_poly.pdbx_seq_one_letter_code
_entity_poly.pdbx_strand_id
1 'polypeptide(L)'
;GAHEGMKLDTHWFLADFSRDEFWHASFFFFQLTFCATAATIVSGAIAERSRFVVYIIITALISLLLYPVFGHWVWSSAVNESPGWLEAMGFTDFAGSTVVHSVGGWVALAAVIVIGPRTGRFIRGKVQNIPGSNLPLAILGMLFFMIGWIGFNGGSTLAFTTAIAGIIVNTIIAAAAGGITAILLSKTQ
;
A
#
# COMPACT_ATOMS: atom_id res chain seq x y z
N GLY A 1 38.52 -19.84 14.19
CA GLY A 1 38.62 -18.38 14.03
C GLY A 1 38.33 -18.03 12.60
N ALA A 2 37.14 -17.48 12.36
CA ALA A 2 36.77 -16.69 11.17
C ALA A 2 35.32 -16.26 11.41
N HIS A 3 35.13 -15.20 12.20
CA HIS A 3 33.94 -14.38 12.04
C HIS A 3 34.12 -13.70 10.69
N GLU A 4 33.68 -14.34 9.61
CA GLU A 4 33.44 -13.61 8.36
C GLU A 4 32.50 -12.47 8.76
N GLY A 5 33.03 -11.25 8.71
CA GLY A 5 32.28 -10.06 9.08
C GLY A 5 30.95 -10.07 8.35
N MET A 6 29.90 -9.59 9.02
CA MET A 6 28.58 -9.43 8.44
C MET A 6 28.72 -8.59 7.15
N LYS A 7 28.84 -9.27 6.00
CA LYS A 7 28.79 -8.61 4.71
C LYS A 7 27.36 -8.13 4.59
N LEU A 8 27.18 -6.82 4.65
CA LEU A 8 25.90 -6.23 4.34
C LEU A 8 25.61 -6.60 2.89
N ASP A 9 24.66 -7.49 2.69
CA ASP A 9 24.26 -7.89 1.36
C ASP A 9 23.45 -6.76 0.73
N THR A 10 24.10 -5.97 -0.12
CA THR A 10 23.50 -4.79 -0.74
C THR A 10 22.86 -5.09 -2.09
N HIS A 11 22.84 -6.34 -2.58
CA HIS A 11 22.35 -6.61 -3.94
C HIS A 11 20.89 -6.17 -4.14
N TRP A 12 20.01 -6.51 -3.19
CA TRP A 12 18.61 -6.04 -3.17
C TRP A 12 18.47 -4.53 -3.01
N PHE A 13 19.42 -3.88 -2.34
CA PHE A 13 19.42 -2.43 -2.15
C PHE A 13 19.87 -1.68 -3.42
N LEU A 14 20.80 -2.25 -4.17
CA LEU A 14 21.29 -1.69 -5.44
C LEU A 14 20.40 -2.08 -6.63
N ALA A 15 19.41 -2.97 -6.44
CA ALA A 15 18.50 -3.46 -7.47
C ALA A 15 19.24 -4.01 -8.72
N ASP A 16 20.39 -4.66 -8.52
CA ASP A 16 21.17 -5.28 -9.60
C ASP A 16 20.65 -6.69 -9.89
N PHE A 17 19.60 -6.76 -10.71
CA PHE A 17 18.99 -8.02 -11.15
C PHE A 17 19.70 -8.67 -12.34
N SER A 18 20.89 -8.20 -12.74
CA SER A 18 21.62 -8.75 -13.90
C SER A 18 22.08 -10.20 -13.69
N ARG A 19 22.08 -10.67 -12.45
CA ARG A 19 22.52 -12.00 -12.03
C ARG A 19 21.44 -12.80 -11.30
N ASP A 20 20.26 -12.21 -11.11
CA ASP A 20 19.18 -12.82 -10.34
C ASP A 20 18.25 -13.65 -11.24
N GLU A 21 17.65 -14.68 -10.66
CA GLU A 21 16.63 -15.45 -11.35
C GLU A 21 15.41 -14.58 -11.66
N PHE A 22 14.72 -14.89 -12.78
CA PHE A 22 13.53 -14.16 -13.23
C PHE A 22 12.48 -13.97 -12.12
N TRP A 23 12.31 -14.98 -11.26
CA TRP A 23 11.40 -14.92 -10.12
C TRP A 23 11.73 -13.79 -9.15
N HIS A 24 12.99 -13.68 -8.74
CA HIS A 24 13.47 -12.70 -7.77
C HIS A 24 13.27 -11.26 -8.26
N ALA A 25 13.62 -11.00 -9.53
CA ALA A 25 13.42 -9.69 -10.15
C ALA A 25 11.92 -9.34 -10.29
N SER A 26 11.09 -10.31 -10.69
CA SER A 26 9.65 -10.13 -10.84
C SER A 26 8.96 -9.89 -9.50
N PHE A 27 9.30 -10.68 -8.48
CA PHE A 27 8.77 -10.55 -7.14
C PHE A 27 9.20 -9.23 -6.50
N PHE A 28 10.47 -8.83 -6.64
CA PHE A 28 10.94 -7.53 -6.17
C PHE A 28 10.16 -6.39 -6.81
N PHE A 29 10.01 -6.39 -8.14
CA PHE A 29 9.27 -5.34 -8.82
C PHE A 29 7.80 -5.31 -8.40
N PHE A 30 7.17 -6.48 -8.26
CA PHE A 30 5.80 -6.59 -7.77
C PHE A 30 5.66 -6.00 -6.36
N GLN A 31 6.52 -6.38 -5.42
CA GLN A 31 6.52 -5.87 -4.04
C GLN A 31 6.92 -4.39 -3.95
N LEU A 32 7.79 -3.91 -4.84
CA LEU A 32 8.14 -2.49 -4.95
C LEU A 32 6.89 -1.65 -5.24
N THR A 33 6.01 -2.12 -6.14
CA THR A 33 4.76 -1.40 -6.42
C THR A 33 3.82 -1.39 -5.22
N PHE A 34 3.74 -2.49 -4.45
CA PHE A 34 2.93 -2.58 -3.23
C PHE A 34 3.47 -1.64 -2.14
N CYS A 35 4.79 -1.61 -1.96
CA CYS A 35 5.47 -0.69 -1.06
C CYS A 35 5.19 0.77 -1.44
N ALA A 36 5.27 1.09 -2.74
CA ALA A 36 4.94 2.43 -3.25
C ALA A 36 3.46 2.79 -3.00
N THR A 37 2.54 1.81 -3.14
CA THR A 37 1.12 1.99 -2.77
C THR A 37 0.97 2.30 -1.28
N ALA A 38 1.64 1.57 -0.39
CA ALA A 38 1.59 1.82 1.05
C ALA A 38 2.09 3.25 1.39
N ALA A 39 3.19 3.67 0.79
CA ALA A 39 3.78 4.99 1.01
C ALA A 39 2.90 6.13 0.47
N THR A 40 2.33 5.97 -0.73
CA THR A 40 1.56 7.05 -1.37
C THR A 40 0.22 7.32 -0.69
N ILE A 41 -0.33 6.38 0.10
CA ILE A 41 -1.51 6.62 0.95
C ILE A 41 -1.32 7.85 1.84
N VAL A 42 -0.12 8.02 2.40
CA VAL A 42 0.20 9.15 3.28
C VAL A 42 0.14 10.47 2.52
N SER A 43 0.58 10.51 1.27
CA SER A 43 0.66 11.74 0.46
C SER A 43 -0.68 12.49 0.41
N GLY A 44 -1.78 11.77 0.15
CA GLY A 44 -3.12 12.33 0.10
C GLY A 44 -3.63 12.78 1.46
N ALA A 45 -3.26 12.05 2.53
CA ALA A 45 -3.66 12.38 3.89
C ALA A 45 -3.04 13.70 4.38
N ILE A 46 -1.77 13.96 4.05
CA ILE A 46 -1.01 15.12 4.53
C ILE A 46 -0.89 16.26 3.52
N ALA A 47 -1.54 16.15 2.37
CA ALA A 47 -1.54 17.16 1.32
C ALA A 47 -1.91 18.57 1.83
N GLU A 48 -1.46 19.60 1.11
CA GLU A 48 -1.74 21.04 1.29
C GLU A 48 -1.10 21.71 2.52
N ARG A 49 -0.66 20.96 3.54
CA ARG A 49 -0.21 21.54 4.83
C ARG A 49 1.03 20.90 5.44
N SER A 50 1.65 19.96 4.74
CA SER A 50 2.94 19.38 5.12
C SER A 50 4.06 19.95 4.27
N ARG A 51 5.27 20.02 4.84
CA ARG A 51 6.46 20.31 4.05
C ARG A 51 6.86 19.08 3.25
N PHE A 52 7.33 19.27 2.02
CA PHE A 52 7.73 18.16 1.15
C PHE A 52 8.76 17.21 1.78
N VAL A 53 9.70 17.76 2.58
CA VAL A 53 10.69 16.94 3.30
C VAL A 53 10.05 15.94 4.27
N VAL A 54 8.92 16.27 4.89
CA VAL A 54 8.18 15.37 5.79
C VAL A 54 7.65 14.17 5.00
N TYR A 55 7.13 14.41 3.80
CA TYR A 55 6.67 13.35 2.91
C TYR A 55 7.81 12.40 2.51
N ILE A 56 8.99 12.93 2.18
CA ILE A 56 10.17 12.11 1.85
C ILE A 56 10.57 11.24 3.04
N ILE A 57 10.66 11.80 4.25
CA ILE A 57 11.07 11.07 5.45
C ILE A 57 10.07 9.96 5.78
N ILE A 58 8.76 10.23 5.73
CA ILE A 58 7.74 9.21 5.99
C ILE A 58 7.78 8.11 4.91
N THR A 59 7.96 8.49 3.65
CA THR A 59 8.11 7.53 2.54
C THR A 59 9.31 6.61 2.78
N ALA A 60 10.47 7.17 3.15
CA ALA A 60 11.66 6.38 3.48
C ALA A 60 11.42 5.46 4.68
N LEU A 61 10.73 5.95 5.73
CA LEU A 61 10.39 5.14 6.90
C LEU A 61 9.47 3.96 6.54
N ILE A 62 8.45 4.19 5.70
CA ILE A 62 7.57 3.12 5.23
C ILE A 62 8.37 2.11 4.42
N SER A 63 9.12 2.58 3.41
CA SER A 63 9.78 1.70 2.45
C SER A 63 10.96 0.91 3.02
N LEU A 64 11.70 1.48 3.97
CA LEU A 64 12.90 0.85 4.53
C LEU A 64 12.64 0.07 5.81
N LEU A 65 11.53 0.36 6.51
CA LEU A 65 11.28 -0.24 7.82
C LEU A 65 9.87 -0.83 7.91
N LEU A 66 8.82 -0.01 7.86
CA LEU A 66 7.49 -0.48 8.27
C LEU A 66 6.91 -1.53 7.31
N TYR A 67 6.97 -1.26 6.00
CA TYR A 67 6.51 -2.18 4.98
C TYR A 67 7.31 -3.50 4.96
N PRO A 68 8.66 -3.50 4.81
CA PRO A 68 9.39 -4.75 4.72
C PRO A 68 9.34 -5.58 6.01
N VAL A 69 9.35 -4.95 7.20
CA VAL A 69 9.25 -5.68 8.47
C VAL A 69 7.90 -6.35 8.61
N PHE A 70 6.80 -5.62 8.39
CA PHE A 70 5.46 -6.18 8.51
C PHE A 70 5.15 -7.19 7.40
N GLY A 71 5.61 -6.91 6.17
CA GLY A 71 5.54 -7.83 5.04
C GLY A 71 6.27 -9.14 5.33
N HIS A 72 7.45 -9.10 5.95
CA HIS A 72 8.16 -10.32 6.38
C HIS A 72 7.37 -11.13 7.41
N TRP A 73 6.64 -10.48 8.33
CA TRP A 73 5.82 -11.21 9.31
C TRP A 73 4.68 -11.99 8.67
N VAL A 74 4.16 -11.52 7.54
CA VAL A 74 2.92 -12.02 6.91
C VAL A 74 3.18 -12.84 5.65
N TRP A 75 4.23 -12.55 4.90
CA TRP A 75 4.51 -13.10 3.56
C TRP A 75 5.93 -13.65 3.41
N SER A 76 6.61 -14.02 4.50
CA SER A 76 7.99 -14.52 4.41
C SER A 76 8.10 -15.74 3.49
N SER A 77 7.12 -16.65 3.51
CA SER A 77 7.19 -17.89 2.72
C SER A 77 7.21 -17.67 1.21
N ALA A 78 6.84 -16.47 0.74
CA ALA A 78 6.88 -16.14 -0.68
C ALA A 78 8.31 -16.10 -1.26
N VAL A 79 9.32 -15.89 -0.40
CA VAL A 79 10.74 -15.82 -0.79
C VAL A 79 11.69 -16.56 0.13
N ASN A 80 11.26 -16.96 1.33
CA ASN A 80 12.06 -17.73 2.29
C ASN A 80 11.44 -19.10 2.55
N GLU A 81 12.25 -20.08 2.95
CA GLU A 81 11.75 -21.41 3.34
C GLU A 81 10.89 -21.36 4.63
N SER A 82 11.18 -20.41 5.52
CA SER A 82 10.47 -20.26 6.80
C SER A 82 9.35 -19.21 6.71
N PRO A 83 8.14 -19.53 7.19
CA PRO A 83 7.05 -18.57 7.23
C PRO A 83 7.34 -17.43 8.23
N GLY A 84 6.69 -16.29 8.02
CA GLY A 84 6.72 -15.19 8.98
C GLY A 84 5.96 -15.59 10.25
N TRP A 85 6.19 -14.91 11.37
CA TRP A 85 5.57 -15.33 12.62
C TRP A 85 4.03 -15.16 12.62
N LEU A 86 3.48 -14.12 11.96
CA LEU A 86 2.03 -13.96 11.79
C LEU A 86 1.48 -15.02 10.84
N GLU A 87 2.20 -15.25 9.74
CA GLU A 87 1.88 -16.30 8.78
C GLU A 87 1.81 -17.69 9.45
N ALA A 88 2.79 -18.03 10.28
CA ALA A 88 2.86 -19.28 11.03
C ALA A 88 1.70 -19.47 12.02
N MET A 89 1.10 -18.37 12.50
CA MET A 89 -0.11 -18.39 13.32
C MET A 89 -1.41 -18.48 12.50
N GLY A 90 -1.33 -18.52 11.17
CA GLY A 90 -2.48 -18.60 10.27
C GLY A 90 -3.05 -17.24 9.86
N PHE A 91 -2.35 -16.13 10.12
CA PHE A 91 -2.77 -14.82 9.63
C PHE A 91 -2.76 -14.80 8.09
N THR A 92 -3.87 -14.39 7.49
CA THR A 92 -4.03 -14.37 6.04
C THR A 92 -4.28 -12.95 5.56
N ASP A 93 -3.43 -12.50 4.64
CA ASP A 93 -3.61 -11.26 3.89
C ASP A 93 -3.27 -11.52 2.43
N PHE A 94 -4.29 -11.69 1.58
CA PHE A 94 -4.08 -12.18 0.22
C PHE A 94 -3.31 -11.20 -0.66
N ALA A 95 -3.67 -9.91 -0.62
CA ALA A 95 -3.10 -8.88 -1.49
C ALA A 95 -2.67 -7.62 -0.73
N GLY A 96 -2.71 -7.60 0.60
CA GLY A 96 -2.19 -6.47 1.39
C GLY A 96 -3.25 -5.54 1.97
N SER A 97 -4.44 -6.04 2.30
CA SER A 97 -5.43 -5.28 3.09
C SER A 97 -4.84 -4.76 4.40
N THR A 98 -3.97 -5.54 5.02
CA THR A 98 -3.22 -5.13 6.21
C THR A 98 -1.84 -4.62 5.83
N VAL A 99 -1.04 -5.43 5.14
CA VAL A 99 0.38 -5.15 4.87
C VAL A 99 0.58 -3.85 4.08
N VAL A 100 -0.32 -3.53 3.15
CA VAL A 100 -0.26 -2.30 2.32
C VAL A 100 -1.20 -1.24 2.88
N HIS A 101 -2.51 -1.52 2.89
CA HIS A 101 -3.52 -0.50 3.13
C HIS A 101 -3.61 -0.10 4.60
N SER A 102 -3.60 -1.05 5.53
CA SER A 102 -3.66 -0.72 6.96
C SER A 102 -2.35 -0.12 7.44
N VAL A 103 -1.18 -0.63 7.05
CA VAL A 103 0.12 -0.01 7.38
C VAL A 103 0.16 1.44 6.89
N GLY A 104 -0.14 1.69 5.61
CA GLY A 104 -0.18 3.04 5.06
C GLY A 104 -1.23 3.93 5.76
N GLY A 105 -2.40 3.37 6.08
CA GLY A 105 -3.49 4.06 6.78
C GLY A 105 -3.15 4.45 8.21
N TRP A 106 -2.50 3.57 8.99
CA TRP A 106 -2.08 3.87 10.35
C TRP A 106 -0.97 4.91 10.40
N VAL A 107 -0.01 4.84 9.47
CA VAL A 107 1.02 5.87 9.33
C VAL A 107 0.40 7.21 8.94
N ALA A 108 -0.54 7.20 7.98
CA ALA A 108 -1.28 8.39 7.59
C ALA A 108 -2.07 8.99 8.77
N LEU A 109 -2.73 8.16 9.58
CA LEU A 109 -3.44 8.61 10.77
C LEU A 109 -2.49 9.27 11.78
N ALA A 110 -1.38 8.60 12.10
CA ALA A 110 -0.36 9.15 13.00
C ALA A 110 0.18 10.50 12.48
N ALA A 111 0.48 10.58 11.18
CA ALA A 111 0.94 11.82 10.56
C ALA A 111 -0.10 12.94 10.63
N VAL A 112 -1.38 12.65 10.38
CA VAL A 112 -2.46 13.63 10.45
C VAL A 112 -2.72 14.10 11.89
N ILE A 113 -2.58 13.24 12.89
CA ILE A 113 -2.69 13.63 14.32
C ILE A 113 -1.59 14.64 14.68
N VAL A 114 -0.36 14.41 14.22
CA VAL A 114 0.78 15.28 14.52
C VAL A 114 0.75 16.59 13.73
N ILE A 115 0.47 16.53 12.42
CA ILE A 115 0.43 17.70 11.52
C ILE A 115 -0.78 18.57 11.83
N GLY A 116 -1.90 17.95 12.21
CA GLY A 116 -3.15 18.63 12.49
C GLY A 116 -4.04 18.87 11.26
N PRO A 117 -5.19 19.51 11.48
CA PRO A 117 -6.20 19.73 10.46
C PRO A 117 -5.77 20.78 9.44
N ARG A 118 -6.39 20.74 8.25
CA ARG A 118 -6.26 21.81 7.25
C ARG A 118 -6.76 23.14 7.81
N THR A 119 -6.10 24.22 7.45
CA THR A 119 -6.56 25.58 7.75
C THR A 119 -8.00 25.76 7.26
N GLY A 120 -8.87 26.28 8.12
CA GLY A 120 -10.28 26.48 7.79
C GLY A 120 -11.16 25.22 7.85
N ARG A 121 -10.60 24.01 8.08
CA ARG A 121 -11.42 22.78 8.21
C ARG A 121 -12.37 22.83 9.39
N PHE A 122 -11.97 23.49 10.48
CA PHE A 122 -12.76 23.65 11.69
C PHE A 122 -12.80 25.13 12.10
N ILE A 123 -13.99 25.72 12.10
CA ILE A 123 -14.21 27.11 12.54
C ILE A 123 -15.19 27.07 13.72
N ARG A 124 -14.74 27.54 14.89
CA ARG A 124 -15.54 27.49 16.14
C ARG A 124 -16.09 26.08 16.45
N GLY A 125 -15.26 25.06 16.25
CA GLY A 125 -15.63 23.65 16.45
C GLY A 125 -16.57 23.05 15.39
N LYS A 126 -17.01 23.83 14.40
CA LYS A 126 -17.86 23.35 13.31
C LYS A 126 -17.04 22.92 12.11
N VAL A 127 -17.34 21.73 11.58
CA VAL A 127 -16.76 21.20 10.35
C VAL A 127 -17.14 22.12 9.18
N GLN A 128 -16.16 22.53 8.40
CA GLN A 128 -16.37 23.24 7.14
C GLN A 128 -16.16 22.29 5.96
N ASN A 129 -16.98 22.46 4.93
CA ASN A 129 -16.80 21.73 3.67
C ASN A 129 -15.59 22.31 2.92
N ILE A 130 -14.67 21.44 2.49
CA ILE A 130 -13.57 21.79 1.60
C ILE A 130 -13.84 21.06 0.29
N PRO A 131 -14.35 21.74 -0.75
CA PRO A 131 -14.73 21.09 -1.99
C PRO A 131 -13.52 20.49 -2.69
N GLY A 132 -13.74 19.43 -3.47
CA GLY A 132 -12.71 18.85 -4.31
C GLY A 132 -12.23 19.84 -5.37
N SER A 133 -10.93 19.84 -5.64
CA SER A 133 -10.31 20.79 -6.60
C SER A 133 -10.67 20.49 -8.06
N ASN A 134 -10.86 19.21 -8.42
CA ASN A 134 -11.23 18.78 -9.77
C ASN A 134 -11.88 17.39 -9.75
N LEU A 135 -13.22 17.34 -9.84
CA LEU A 135 -13.99 16.09 -9.82
C LEU A 135 -13.69 15.18 -11.04
N PRO A 136 -13.65 15.68 -12.30
CA PRO A 136 -13.26 14.86 -13.44
C PRO A 136 -11.90 14.17 -13.27
N LEU A 137 -10.90 14.88 -12.75
CA LEU A 137 -9.57 14.32 -12.52
C LEU A 137 -9.59 13.25 -11.42
N ALA A 138 -10.38 13.44 -10.36
CA ALA A 138 -10.57 12.42 -9.32
C ALA A 138 -11.21 11.14 -9.87
N ILE A 139 -12.20 11.27 -10.75
CA ILE A 139 -12.84 10.12 -11.42
C ILE A 139 -11.84 9.42 -12.34
N LEU A 140 -11.04 10.17 -13.12
CA LEU A 140 -9.99 9.57 -13.96
C LEU A 140 -8.98 8.78 -13.12
N GLY A 141 -8.56 9.32 -11.97
CA GLY A 141 -7.71 8.60 -11.01
C GLY A 141 -8.37 7.33 -10.48
N MET A 142 -9.67 7.36 -10.16
CA MET A 142 -10.43 6.17 -9.75
C MET A 142 -10.45 5.09 -10.84
N LEU A 143 -10.63 5.47 -12.11
CA LEU A 143 -10.59 4.52 -13.24
C LEU A 143 -9.21 3.85 -13.36
N PHE A 144 -8.12 4.60 -13.22
CA PHE A 144 -6.78 4.03 -13.18
C PHE A 144 -6.56 3.12 -11.97
N PHE A 145 -7.09 3.47 -10.80
CA PHE A 145 -7.07 2.58 -9.64
C PHE A 145 -7.81 1.27 -9.92
N MET A 146 -9.00 1.32 -10.54
CA MET A 146 -9.77 0.12 -10.85
C MET A 146 -8.99 -0.82 -11.79
N ILE A 147 -8.34 -0.29 -12.82
CA ILE A 147 -7.49 -1.07 -13.73
C ILE A 147 -6.27 -1.62 -13.00
N GLY A 148 -5.59 -0.78 -12.20
CA GLY A 148 -4.43 -1.21 -11.42
C GLY A 148 -4.76 -2.32 -10.41
N TRP A 149 -5.94 -2.26 -9.80
CA TRP A 149 -6.39 -3.25 -8.81
C TRP A 149 -6.61 -4.65 -9.38
N ILE A 150 -6.90 -4.76 -10.69
CA ILE A 150 -6.95 -6.05 -11.40
C ILE A 150 -5.57 -6.73 -11.32
N GLY A 151 -4.50 -5.99 -11.60
CA GLY A 151 -3.13 -6.47 -11.49
C GLY A 151 -2.70 -6.71 -10.04
N PHE A 152 -3.11 -5.82 -9.13
CA PHE A 152 -2.80 -5.91 -7.70
C PHE A 152 -3.33 -7.20 -7.08
N ASN A 153 -4.64 -7.45 -7.20
CA ASN A 153 -5.26 -8.66 -6.64
C ASN A 153 -5.00 -9.89 -7.51
N GLY A 154 -5.13 -9.77 -8.84
CA GLY A 154 -4.94 -10.89 -9.76
C GLY A 154 -3.51 -11.43 -9.74
N GLY A 155 -2.52 -10.53 -9.63
CA GLY A 155 -1.10 -10.90 -9.55
C GLY A 155 -0.69 -11.47 -8.19
N SER A 156 -1.48 -11.25 -7.13
CA SER A 156 -1.19 -11.77 -5.78
C SER A 156 -1.35 -13.29 -5.66
N THR A 157 -1.83 -13.97 -6.70
CA THR A 157 -1.71 -15.44 -6.80
C THR A 157 -0.26 -15.89 -6.94
N LEU A 158 0.63 -15.00 -7.40
CA LEU A 158 2.04 -15.22 -7.69
C LEU A 158 2.33 -16.38 -8.67
N ALA A 159 1.29 -16.87 -9.34
CA ALA A 159 1.31 -17.95 -10.30
C ALA A 159 0.12 -17.81 -11.25
N PHE A 160 0.28 -18.28 -12.49
CA PHE A 160 -0.79 -18.26 -13.48
C PHE A 160 -1.73 -19.46 -13.27
N THR A 161 -2.86 -19.22 -12.61
CA THR A 161 -3.83 -20.27 -12.24
C THR A 161 -5.24 -19.92 -12.69
N THR A 162 -6.12 -20.93 -12.71
CA THR A 162 -7.55 -20.74 -13.04
C THR A 162 -8.29 -19.88 -12.02
N ALA A 163 -7.73 -19.67 -10.82
CA ALA A 163 -8.33 -18.83 -9.78
C ALA A 163 -8.31 -17.32 -10.11
N ILE A 164 -7.39 -16.88 -10.98
CA ILE A 164 -7.20 -15.45 -11.31
C ILE A 164 -8.50 -14.81 -11.80
N ALA A 165 -9.25 -15.50 -12.67
CA ALA A 165 -10.51 -14.98 -13.19
C ALA A 165 -11.53 -14.68 -12.07
N GLY A 166 -11.66 -15.60 -11.11
CA GLY A 166 -12.54 -15.42 -9.95
C GLY A 166 -12.10 -14.27 -9.05
N ILE A 167 -10.79 -14.12 -8.82
CA ILE A 167 -10.23 -13.03 -8.02
C ILE A 167 -10.50 -11.67 -8.67
N ILE A 168 -10.34 -11.55 -9.98
CA ILE A 168 -10.62 -10.32 -10.72
C ILE A 168 -12.11 -9.99 -10.66
N VAL A 169 -13.00 -10.96 -10.87
CA VAL A 169 -14.44 -10.77 -10.76
C VAL A 169 -14.83 -10.29 -9.37
N ASN A 170 -14.31 -10.93 -8.31
CA ASN A 170 -14.55 -10.51 -6.93
C ASN A 170 -14.06 -9.08 -6.66
N THR A 171 -12.91 -8.71 -7.23
CA THR A 171 -12.34 -7.35 -7.11
C THR A 171 -13.29 -6.29 -7.70
N ILE A 172 -13.81 -6.54 -8.90
CA ILE A 172 -14.70 -5.58 -9.59
C ILE A 172 -16.07 -5.51 -8.89
N ILE A 173 -16.64 -6.65 -8.49
CA ILE A 173 -17.91 -6.68 -7.76
C ILE A 173 -17.78 -5.97 -6.42
N ALA A 174 -16.68 -6.18 -5.68
CA ALA A 174 -16.43 -5.48 -4.42
C ALA A 174 -16.34 -3.96 -4.60
N ALA A 175 -15.64 -3.50 -5.65
CA ALA A 175 -15.56 -2.07 -5.97
C ALA A 175 -16.94 -1.48 -6.30
N ALA A 176 -17.74 -2.17 -7.13
CA ALA A 176 -19.09 -1.74 -7.49
C ALA A 176 -20.04 -1.70 -6.27
N ALA A 177 -20.03 -2.74 -5.45
CA ALA A 177 -20.84 -2.82 -4.24
C ALA A 177 -20.46 -1.73 -3.23
N GLY A 178 -19.16 -1.45 -3.06
CA GLY A 178 -18.67 -0.36 -2.23
C GLY A 178 -19.14 1.01 -2.72
N GLY A 179 -19.06 1.26 -4.03
CA GLY A 179 -19.56 2.50 -4.65
C GLY A 179 -21.06 2.69 -4.50
N ILE A 180 -21.86 1.66 -4.77
CA ILE A 180 -23.32 1.68 -4.57
C ILE A 180 -23.65 1.96 -3.10
N THR A 181 -23.00 1.26 -2.18
CA THR A 181 -23.20 1.45 -0.74
C THR A 181 -22.85 2.88 -0.33
N ALA A 182 -21.75 3.45 -0.84
CA ALA A 182 -21.37 4.82 -0.57
C ALA A 182 -22.43 5.82 -1.08
N ILE A 183 -23.00 5.61 -2.27
CA ILE A 183 -24.08 6.45 -2.82
C ILE A 183 -25.32 6.37 -1.92
N LEU A 184 -25.73 5.16 -1.53
CA LEU A 184 -26.91 4.95 -0.69
C LEU A 184 -26.77 5.57 0.70
N LEU A 185 -25.56 5.54 1.27
CA LEU A 185 -25.27 6.11 2.59
C LEU A 185 -24.93 7.60 2.54
N SER A 186 -24.48 8.11 1.38
CA SER A 186 -24.22 9.53 1.21
C SER A 186 -25.54 10.28 1.36
N LYS A 187 -25.65 11.09 2.41
CA LYS A 187 -26.73 12.06 2.49
C LYS A 187 -26.55 12.99 1.31
N THR A 188 -27.47 12.96 0.35
CA THR A 188 -27.67 14.05 -0.59
C THR A 188 -27.89 15.32 0.23
N GLN A 189 -26.83 16.08 0.43
CA GLN A 189 -26.88 17.43 0.99
C GLN A 189 -27.01 18.43 -0.15
#